data_AF-A0A7C7J373-F1
#
_entry.id   AF-A0A7C7J373-F1
#
_cell.length_a   1.000
_cell.length_b   1.000
_cell.length_c   1.000
_cell.angle_alpha   90.00
_cell.angle_beta   90.00
_cell.angle_gamma   90.00
#
_symmetry.space_group_name_H-M   'P 1'
#
loop_
_entity.id
_entity.type
_entity.pdbx_description
1 polymer ?
#
loop_
_entity_poly.entity_id
_entity_poly.type
_entity_poly.pdbx_seq_one_letter_code
_entity_poly.pdbx_strand_id
1 'polypeptide(L)' 'MSQKLIIDGYNLLGVRGPIRADMEQERTQLIHELGRYATRRRHQLIVVFDGWKSGDPCEGQQSIA' A
#
# COMPACT_ATOMS: atom_id res chain seq x y z
N MET A 1 -20.45 8.83 -7.75
CA MET A 1 -19.39 8.41 -8.69
C MET A 1 -18.34 7.64 -7.91
N SER A 2 -18.01 6.40 -8.31
CA SER A 2 -16.89 5.65 -7.72
C SER A 2 -15.61 6.04 -8.45
N GLN A 3 -14.66 6.63 -7.74
CA GLN A 3 -13.36 7.01 -8.30
C GLN A 3 -12.38 5.85 -8.11
N LYS A 4 -11.52 5.63 -9.10
CA LYS A 4 -10.37 4.73 -8.98
C LYS A 4 -9.15 5.56 -8.58
N LEU A 5 -8.48 5.16 -7.51
CA LEU A 5 -7.29 5.82 -7.02
C LEU A 5 -6.12 4.83 -7.10
N ILE A 6 -5.06 5.25 -7.78
CA ILE A 6 -3.80 4.49 -7.87
C ILE A 6 -2.77 5.23 -7.02
N ILE A 7 -2.11 4.52 -6.12
CA ILE A 7 -1.20 5.08 -5.12
C ILE A 7 0.15 4.36 -5.22
N ASP A 8 1.24 5.14 -5.19
CA ASP A 8 2.59 4.62 -4.95
C ASP A 8 2.78 4.38 -3.45
N GLY A 9 2.94 3.11 -3.07
CA GLY A 9 3.04 2.68 -1.68
C GLY A 9 4.30 3.17 -0.99
N TYR A 10 5.46 3.18 -1.66
CA TYR A 10 6.71 3.61 -1.04
C TYR A 10 6.79 5.11 -0.89
N ASN A 11 6.24 5.86 -1.85
CA ASN A 11 6.13 7.31 -1.70
C ASN A 11 5.27 7.66 -0.48
N LEU A 12 4.13 6.98 -0.31
CA LEU A 12 3.24 7.20 0.82
C LEU A 12 3.86 6.79 2.17
N LEU A 13 4.66 5.72 2.20
CA LEU A 13 5.45 5.34 3.37
C LEU A 13 6.53 6.38 3.71
N GLY A 14 7.24 6.90 2.69
CA GLY A 14 8.28 7.91 2.87
C GLY A 14 7.75 9.24 3.41
N VAL A 15 6.49 9.59 3.13
CA VAL A 15 5.83 10.79 3.69
C VAL A 15 5.46 10.60 5.17
N ARG A 16 5.28 9.37 5.65
CA ARG A 16 4.84 9.08 7.04
C ARG A 16 5.96 9.16 8.08
N GLY A 17 7.23 9.14 7.66
CA GLY A 17 8.36 9.25 8.57
C GLY A 17 9.63 8.61 8.00
N PRO A 18 10.73 8.65 8.74
CA PRO A 18 11.96 7.99 8.33
C PRO A 18 11.69 6.50 8.11
N ILE A 19 12.00 6.01 6.91
CA ILE A 19 11.86 4.60 6.55
C ILE A 19 12.69 3.78 7.53
N ARG A 20 12.01 3.05 8.42
CA ARG A 20 12.63 2.18 9.41
C ARG A 20 13.12 0.89 8.74
N ALA A 21 14.04 0.20 9.41
CA ALA A 21 14.62 -1.05 8.92
C ALA A 21 13.57 -2.15 8.61
N ASP A 22 12.36 -2.05 9.20
CA ASP A 22 11.27 -3.00 9.01
C ASP A 22 10.21 -2.48 8.01
N MET A 23 10.58 -2.41 6.74
CA MET A 23 9.68 -1.97 5.66
C MET A 23 8.48 -2.89 5.46
N GLU A 24 8.60 -4.17 5.84
CA GLU A 24 7.52 -5.16 5.69
C GLU A 24 6.38 -4.89 6.66
N GLN A 25 6.68 -4.61 7.94
CA GLN A 25 5.65 -4.24 8.92
C GLN A 25 4.92 -2.95 8.52
N GLU A 26 5.66 -1.94 8.07
CA GLU A 26 5.10 -0.66 7.61
C GLU A 26 4.22 -0.85 6.37
N ARG A 27 4.64 -1.71 5.43
CA ARG A 27 3.84 -2.10 4.25
C ARG A 27 2.53 -2.74 4.67
N THR A 28 2.57 -3.75 5.54
CA THR A 28 1.37 -4.43 6.04
C THR A 28 0.43 -3.46 6.74
N GLN A 29 0.96 -2.58 7.60
CA GLN A 29 0.15 -1.58 8.28
C GLN A 29 -0.51 -0.61 7.28
N LEU A 30 0.22 -0.16 6.27
CA LEU A 30 -0.31 0.72 5.23
C LEU A 30 -1.46 0.05 4.46
N ILE A 31 -1.31 -1.22 4.08
CA ILE A 31 -2.37 -2.00 3.41
C ILE A 31 -3.64 -2.05 4.27
N HIS A 32 -3.52 -2.35 5.56
CA HIS A 32 -4.66 -2.39 6.49
C HIS A 32 -5.37 -1.04 6.59
N GLU A 33 -4.63 0.05 6.67
CA GLU A 33 -5.20 1.40 6.76
C GLU A 33 -5.91 1.81 5.46
N LEU A 34 -5.32 1.49 4.31
CA LEU A 34 -5.91 1.76 3.00
C LEU A 34 -7.16 0.90 2.75
N GLY A 35 -7.19 -0.35 3.24
CA GLY A 35 -8.40 -1.17 3.27
C GLY A 35 -9.53 -0.49 4.05
N ARG A 36 -9.24 -0.03 5.28
CA ARG A 36 -10.22 0.73 6.09
C ARG A 36 -10.65 2.05 5.44
N TYR A 37 -9.78 2.68 4.66
CA TYR A 37 -10.11 3.89 3.91
C TYR A 37 -11.03 3.57 2.71
N ALA A 38 -10.74 2.50 1.97
CA ALA A 38 -11.54 2.04 0.84
C ALA A 38 -12.98 1.71 1.26
N THR A 39 -13.16 0.99 2.37
CA THR A 39 -14.49 0.65 2.91
C THR A 39 -15.30 1.91 3.27
N ARG A 40 -14.66 2.93 3.86
CA ARG A 40 -15.36 4.17 4.25
C ARG A 40 -15.71 5.09 3.09
N ARG A 41 -14.83 5.19 2.08
CA ARG A 41 -14.97 6.15 0.98
C ARG A 41 -15.67 5.58 -0.25
N ARG A 42 -15.87 4.24 -0.32
CA ARG A 42 -16.47 3.54 -1.47
C ARG A 42 -15.77 3.88 -2.79
N HIS A 43 -14.44 4.01 -2.74
CA HIS A 43 -13.56 4.20 -3.89
C HIS A 43 -12.77 2.91 -4.12
N GLN A 44 -12.46 2.61 -5.38
CA GLN A 44 -11.57 1.50 -5.69
C GLN A 44 -10.13 1.99 -5.51
N LEU A 45 -9.41 1.43 -4.54
CA LEU A 45 -8.00 1.73 -4.31
C LEU A 45 -7.12 0.63 -4.89
N ILE A 46 -6.07 1.04 -5.60
CA ILE A 46 -4.98 0.18 -6.06
C ILE A 46 -3.70 0.78 -5.51
N VAL A 47 -2.93 -0.04 -4.80
CA VAL A 47 -1.66 0.36 -4.20
C VAL A 47 -0.56 -0.42 -4.88
N VAL A 48 0.43 0.29 -5.42
CA VAL A 48 1.56 -0.30 -6.13
C VAL A 48 2.79 -0.15 -5.25
N PHE A 49 3.42 -1.27 -4.94
CA PHE A 49 4.72 -1.33 -4.31
C PHE A 49 5.73 -1.75 -5.38
N ASP A 50 6.56 -0.81 -5.85
CA ASP A 50 7.75 -1.08 -6.68
C ASP A 50 8.65 -2.08 -5.93
N GLY A 51 9.23 -3.09 -6.59
CA GLY A 51 10.05 -4.13 -5.97
C GLY A 51 11.38 -3.66 -5.32
N TRP A 52 11.40 -2.54 -4.60
CA TRP A 52 12.59 -1.98 -4.00
C TRP A 52 12.98 -2.70 -2.69
N LYS A 53 14.12 -3.41 -2.80
CA LYS A 53 15.05 -3.88 -1.75
C LYS A 53 14.78 -5.15 -0.93
N SER A 54 13.79 -5.97 -1.24
CA SER A 54 13.67 -7.29 -0.61
C SER A 54 13.33 -8.41 -1.61
N GLY A 55 14.24 -8.66 -2.56
CA GLY A 55 14.67 -10.00 -2.98
C GLY A 55 13.69 -11.09 -3.41
N ASP A 56 12.38 -10.85 -3.51
CA ASP A 56 11.42 -11.84 -3.97
C ASP A 56 10.83 -11.41 -5.33
N PRO A 57 11.13 -12.12 -6.43
CA PRO A 57 10.60 -11.80 -7.77
C PRO A 57 9.10 -12.09 -7.92
N CYS A 58 8.43 -12.52 -6.83
CA CYS A 58 7.00 -12.82 -6.84
C CYS A 58 6.17 -11.55 -6.63
N GLU A 59 5.56 -11.07 -7.71
CA GLU A 59 4.51 -10.05 -7.68
C GLU A 59 3.31 -10.57 -6.88
N GLY A 60 3.11 -10.03 -5.67
CA GLY A 60 2.01 -10.42 -4.79
C GLY A 60 0.77 -9.58 -5.00
N GLN A 61 -0.31 -10.16 -5.52
CA GLN A 61 -1.61 -9.49 -5.58
C GLN A 61 -2.43 -9.81 -4.32
N GLN A 62 -2.62 -8.83 -3.45
CA GLN A 62 -3.54 -8.93 -2.31
C GLN A 62 -4.80 -8.12 -2.57
N SER A 63 -5.95 -8.82 -2.62
CA SER A 63 -7.27 -8.19 -2.72
C SER A 63 -7.83 -8.00 -1.32
N ILE A 64 -8.07 -6.74 -0.94
CA ILE A 64 -8.74 -6.39 0.31
C ILE A 64 -10.22 -6.20 -0.01
N ALA A 65 -11.05 -7.14 0.44
CA ALA A 65 -12.51 -7.11 0.28
C ALA A 65 -13.18 -6.18 1.31
#